data_AF-A0A7Z0QKM4-F1
#
_entry.id   AF-A0A7Z0QKM4-F1
#
_cell.length_a   1.000
_cell.length_b   1.000
_cell.length_c   1.000
_cell.angle_alpha   90.00
_cell.angle_beta   90.00
_cell.angle_gamma   90.00
#
_symmetry.space_group_name_H-M   'P 1'
#
loop_
_entity.id
_entity.type
_entity.pdbx_description
1 polymer ?
#
loop_
_entity_poly.entity_id
_entity_poly.type
_entity_poly.pdbx_seq_one_letter_code
_entity_poly.pdbx_strand_id
1 'polypeptide(L)'
;MLVNQDQPRHGVTCSACARPLGSSYVRHVSTQRQYCEYDCYRRYQQTSMEALWPYRSSLEMVTVLAAISSWSWMMQFGALSGALTEAFLRAHEPSDHGRR
;
A
#
# COMPACT_ATOMS: atom_id res chain seq x y z
N MET A 1 13.48 -13.90 20.05
CA MET A 1 14.01 -14.42 21.32
C MET A 1 13.81 -13.36 22.39
N LEU A 2 12.93 -13.61 23.37
CA LEU A 2 12.72 -12.71 24.50
C LEU A 2 13.80 -13.00 25.54
N VAL A 3 14.56 -11.98 25.96
CA VAL A 3 15.55 -12.11 27.03
C VAL A 3 14.99 -11.40 28.24
N ASN A 4 14.68 -12.14 29.29
CA ASN A 4 14.14 -11.63 30.54
C ASN A 4 15.34 -11.39 31.49
N GLN A 5 16.07 -10.27 31.35
CA GLN A 5 17.25 -10.00 32.18
C GLN A 5 17.48 -8.53 32.52
N ASP A 6 17.93 -8.36 33.77
CA ASP A 6 18.38 -7.19 34.53
C ASP A 6 17.38 -6.08 34.85
N GLN A 7 17.34 -5.76 36.15
CA GLN A 7 16.52 -4.73 36.79
C GLN A 7 16.54 -3.43 35.97
N PRO A 8 15.36 -2.92 35.56
CA PRO A 8 15.32 -1.77 34.67
C PRO A 8 15.99 -0.56 35.33
N ARG A 9 16.84 0.15 34.58
CA ARG A 9 17.36 1.45 35.00
C ARG A 9 16.17 2.33 35.41
N HIS A 10 16.31 3.06 36.51
CA HIS A 10 15.19 3.80 37.09
C HIS A 10 14.58 4.77 36.07
N GLY A 11 13.25 4.76 35.94
CA GLY A 11 12.51 5.70 35.08
C GLY A 11 12.17 5.21 33.67
N VAL A 12 12.41 3.94 33.31
CA VAL A 12 12.02 3.45 31.98
C VAL A 12 10.52 3.13 31.92
N THR A 13 9.87 3.60 30.86
CA THR A 13 8.45 3.38 30.59
C THR A 13 8.23 2.38 29.47
N CYS A 14 7.09 1.70 29.53
CA CYS A 14 6.63 0.73 28.56
C CYS A 14 6.37 1.41 27.21
N SER A 15 7.03 0.99 26.13
CA SER A 15 6.92 1.62 24.80
C SER A 15 5.52 1.56 24.19
N ALA A 16 4.63 0.72 24.72
CA ALA A 16 3.27 0.54 24.24
C ALA A 16 2.20 1.28 25.06
N CYS A 17 2.38 1.41 26.38
CA CYS A 17 1.35 2.00 27.25
C CYS A 17 1.86 3.13 28.16
N ALA A 18 3.12 3.55 28.00
CA ALA A 18 3.79 4.60 28.77
C ALA A 18 3.83 4.41 30.30
N ARG A 19 3.39 3.24 30.80
CA ARG A 19 3.44 2.90 32.23
C ARG A 19 4.88 2.64 32.68
N PRO A 20 5.24 2.98 33.92
CA PRO A 20 6.55 2.64 34.47
C PRO A 20 6.74 1.12 34.44
N LEU A 21 7.95 0.69 34.07
CA LEU A 21 8.30 -0.73 34.07
C LEU A 21 8.55 -1.21 35.50
N GLY A 22 8.01 -2.39 35.82
CA GLY A 22 8.17 -3.04 37.12
C GLY A 22 9.48 -3.82 37.23
N SER A 23 9.52 -4.80 38.13
CA SER A 23 10.68 -5.69 38.31
C SER A 23 10.89 -6.66 37.15
N SER A 24 9.83 -6.97 36.39
CA SER A 24 9.88 -7.76 35.16
C SER A 24 9.50 -6.90 33.96
N TYR A 25 10.22 -7.10 32.86
CA TYR A 25 9.89 -6.49 31.57
C TYR A 25 10.42 -7.35 30.43
N VAL A 26 9.82 -7.14 29.27
CA VAL A 26 10.17 -7.77 28.01
C VAL A 26 10.95 -6.78 27.17
N ARG A 27 12.10 -7.19 26.65
CA ARG A 27 12.88 -6.40 25.71
C ARG A 27 12.86 -6.99 24.31
N HIS A 28 12.58 -6.16 23.33
CA HIS A 28 12.71 -6.54 21.93
C HIS A 28 14.17 -6.37 21.48
N VAL A 29 14.80 -7.45 21.01
CA VAL A 29 16.25 -7.50 20.73
C VAL A 29 16.65 -6.50 19.64
N SER A 30 15.91 -6.44 18.53
CA SER A 30 16.33 -5.63 17.37
C SER A 30 16.12 -4.12 17.59
N THR A 31 15.06 -3.74 18.29
CA THR A 31 14.68 -2.32 18.46
C THR A 31 15.04 -1.78 19.84
N GLN A 32 15.54 -2.66 20.73
CA GLN A 32 15.86 -2.38 22.13
C GLN A 32 14.68 -1.83 22.95
N ARG A 33 13.46 -1.85 22.39
CA ARG A 33 12.23 -1.37 23.03
C ARG A 33 11.83 -2.27 24.19
N GLN A 34 11.26 -1.66 25.21
CA GLN A 34 10.90 -2.33 26.45
C GLN A 34 9.39 -2.31 26.64
N TYR A 35 8.87 -3.45 27.09
CA TYR A 35 7.46 -3.72 27.26
C TYR A 35 7.25 -4.28 28.66
N CYS A 36 6.13 -3.95 29.25
CA CYS A 36 5.83 -4.28 30.62
C CYS A 36 5.61 -5.79 30.78
N GLU A 37 4.96 -6.42 29.80
CA GLU A 37 4.75 -7.88 29.76
C GLU A 37 4.71 -8.37 28.31
N TYR A 38 4.78 -9.70 28.16
CA TYR A 38 4.67 -10.33 26.84
C TYR A 38 3.32 -10.05 26.17
N ASP A 39 2.21 -10.00 26.91
CA ASP A 39 0.89 -9.68 26.34
C ASP A 39 0.82 -8.24 25.83
N CYS A 40 1.49 -7.30 26.51
CA CYS A 40 1.59 -5.93 26.05
C CYS A 40 2.43 -5.83 24.77
N TYR A 41 3.53 -6.58 24.70
CA TYR A 41 4.30 -6.74 23.47
C TYR A 41 3.46 -7.34 22.34
N ARG A 42 2.71 -8.42 22.60
CA ARG A 42 1.88 -9.11 21.61
C ARG A 42 0.79 -8.21 21.04
N ARG A 43 0.07 -7.46 21.89
CA ARG A 43 -0.93 -6.47 21.43
C ARG A 43 -0.28 -5.39 20.58
N TYR A 44 0.84 -4.82 21.03
CA TYR A 44 1.55 -3.78 20.28
C TYR A 44 1.99 -4.30 18.91
N GLN A 45 2.55 -5.52 18.86
CA GLN A 45 2.94 -6.16 17.61
C GLN A 45 1.73 -6.36 16.69
N GLN A 46 0.62 -6.87 17.22
CA GLN A 46 -0.60 -7.09 16.45
C GLN A 46 -1.14 -5.77 15.87
N THR A 47 -1.29 -4.72 16.68
CA THR A 47 -1.72 -3.40 16.19
C THR A 47 -0.74 -2.80 15.17
N SER A 48 0.57 -2.98 15.37
CA SER A 48 1.57 -2.50 14.41
C SER A 48 1.51 -3.25 13.07
N MET A 49 1.26 -4.56 13.10
CA MET A 49 1.09 -5.38 11.89
C MET A 49 -0.23 -5.05 11.19
N GLU A 50 -1.33 -4.91 11.95
CA GLU A 50 -2.63 -4.49 11.43
C GLU A 50 -2.62 -3.09 10.84
N ALA A 51 -1.77 -2.17 11.31
CA ALA A 51 -1.59 -0.87 10.67
C ALA A 51 -0.83 -0.96 9.32
N LEU A 52 0.10 -1.91 9.20
CA LEU A 52 0.94 -2.09 8.01
C LEU A 52 0.27 -2.93 6.92
N TRP A 53 -0.60 -3.88 7.29
CA TRP A 53 -1.19 -4.86 6.37
C TRP A 53 -2.20 -4.28 5.35
N PRO A 54 -3.20 -3.46 5.73
CA PRO A 54 -4.17 -2.94 4.79
C PRO A 54 -3.53 -1.94 3.83
N TYR A 55 -2.55 -1.16 4.28
CA TYR A 55 -1.94 -0.11 3.47
C TYR A 55 -1.08 -0.68 2.33
N ARG A 56 -0.24 -1.67 2.62
CA ARG A 56 0.64 -2.26 1.62
C ARG A 56 -0.13 -3.09 0.59
N SER A 57 -1.12 -3.86 1.02
CA SER A 57 -1.91 -4.69 0.10
C SER A 57 -2.83 -3.85 -0.81
N SER A 58 -3.37 -2.74 -0.30
CA SER A 58 -4.30 -1.90 -1.07
C SER A 58 -3.59 -1.10 -2.15
N LEU A 59 -2.38 -0.59 -1.89
CA LEU A 59 -1.64 0.19 -2.88
C LEU A 59 -1.24 -0.64 -4.10
N GLU A 60 -0.74 -1.86 -3.88
CA GLU A 60 -0.39 -2.80 -4.97
C GLU A 60 -1.62 -3.18 -5.81
N MET A 61 -2.79 -3.34 -5.18
CA MET A 61 -4.02 -3.61 -5.91
C MET A 61 -4.48 -2.41 -6.74
N VAL A 62 -4.38 -1.19 -6.19
CA VAL A 62 -4.74 0.06 -6.88
C VAL A 62 -3.82 0.31 -8.07
N THR A 63 -2.52 0.08 -7.94
CA THR A 63 -1.56 0.27 -9.04
C THR A 63 -1.80 -0.74 -10.17
N VAL A 64 -2.06 -2.01 -9.84
CA VAL A 64 -2.38 -3.04 -10.84
C VAL A 64 -3.67 -2.70 -11.59
N LEU A 65 -4.73 -2.29 -10.88
CA LEU A 65 -6.00 -1.90 -11.50
C LEU A 65 -5.85 -0.66 -12.39
N ALA A 66 -5.05 0.33 -11.97
CA ALA A 66 -4.76 1.51 -12.77
C ALA A 66 -3.95 1.18 -14.03
N ALA A 67 -2.99 0.26 -13.94
CA ALA A 67 -2.21 -0.19 -15.09
C ALA A 67 -3.09 -0.93 -16.11
N ILE A 68 -3.97 -1.82 -15.66
CA ILE A 68 -4.90 -2.55 -16.54
C ILE A 68 -5.91 -1.60 -17.20
N SER A 69 -6.48 -0.68 -16.43
CA SER A 69 -7.49 0.25 -16.93
C SER A 69 -6.91 1.25 -17.93
N SER A 70 -5.71 1.78 -17.66
CA SER A 70 -5.04 2.72 -18.56
C SER A 70 -4.71 2.09 -19.93
N TRP A 71 -4.26 0.84 -19.95
CA TRP A 71 -4.04 0.10 -21.20
C TRP A 71 -5.34 -0.10 -21.99
N SER A 72 -6.40 -0.52 -21.28
CA SER A 72 -7.71 -0.71 -21.89
C SER A 72 -8.27 0.58 -22.47
N TRP A 73 -8.00 1.71 -21.83
CA TRP A 73 -8.44 3.02 -22.30
C TRP A 73 -7.66 3.48 -23.52
N MET A 74 -6.34 3.30 -23.51
CA MET A 74 -5.45 3.66 -24.62
C MET A 74 -5.81 2.90 -25.90
N MET A 75 -6.10 1.60 -25.80
CA MET A 75 -6.52 0.79 -26.96
C MET A 75 -7.88 1.25 -27.53
N GLN A 76 -8.85 1.58 -26.66
CA GLN A 76 -10.17 2.05 -27.09
C GLN A 76 -10.10 3.44 -27.76
N PHE A 77 -9.36 4.38 -27.17
CA PHE A 77 -9.18 5.71 -27.78
C PHE A 77 -8.43 5.63 -29.11
N GLY A 78 -7.41 4.76 -29.22
CA GLY A 78 -6.72 4.52 -30.48
C GLY A 78 -7.67 4.03 -31.57
N ALA A 79 -8.48 3.01 -31.28
CA ALA A 79 -9.48 2.48 -32.22
C ALA A 79 -10.53 3.53 -32.62
N LEU A 80 -11.05 4.31 -31.66
CA LEU A 80 -12.01 5.39 -31.92
C LEU A 80 -11.40 6.49 -32.81
N SER A 81 -10.16 6.89 -32.54
CA SER A 81 -9.47 7.91 -33.33
C SER A 81 -9.29 7.46 -34.78
N GLY A 82 -8.85 6.22 -35.00
CA GLY A 82 -8.70 5.66 -36.34
C GLY A 82 -10.02 5.58 -37.09
N ALA A 83 -11.08 5.09 -36.45
CA ALA A 83 -12.42 5.03 -37.03
C ALA A 83 -12.96 6.42 -37.41
N LEU A 84 -12.75 7.42 -36.55
CA LEU A 84 -13.13 8.80 -36.84
C LEU A 84 -12.32 9.36 -38.02
N THR A 85 -11.00 9.18 -38.04
CA THR A 85 -10.15 9.65 -39.15
C THR A 85 -10.57 9.02 -40.47
N GLU A 86 -10.83 7.71 -40.51
CA GLU A 86 -11.35 7.05 -41.71
C GLU A 86 -12.71 7.60 -42.15
N ALA A 87 -13.63 7.84 -41.20
CA ALA A 87 -14.94 8.41 -41.51
C ALA A 87 -14.82 9.84 -42.06
N PHE A 88 -13.96 10.67 -41.46
CA PHE A 88 -13.66 12.02 -41.96
C PHE A 88 -13.07 11.99 -43.36
N LEU A 89 -12.13 11.08 -43.64
CA LEU A 89 -11.53 10.95 -44.98
C LEU A 89 -12.56 10.48 -46.01
N ARG A 90 -13.38 9.46 -45.70
CA ARG A 90 -14.46 8.99 -46.60
C ARG A 90 -15.50 10.09 -46.87
N ALA A 91 -15.79 10.94 -45.89
CA ALA A 91 -16.71 12.06 -46.06
C ALA A 91 -16.10 13.24 -46.85
N HIS A 92 -14.76 13.34 -46.89
CA HIS A 92 -14.05 14.42 -47.55
C HIS A 92 -13.52 14.07 -48.93
N GLU A 93 -13.49 12.78 -49.33
CA GLU A 93 -13.29 12.43 -50.74
C GLU A 93 -14.43 13.03 -51.57
N PRO A 94 -14.14 14.00 -52.46
CA PRO A 94 -15.18 14.54 -53.32
C PRO A 94 -15.59 13.45 -54.29
N SER A 95 -16.88 13.15 -54.36
CA SER A 95 -17.46 12.23 -55.34
C SER A 95 -16.95 12.58 -56.73
N ASP A 96 -15.97 11.82 -57.24
CA ASP A 96 -15.63 11.78 -58.66
C ASP A 96 -16.74 11.00 -59.39
N HIS A 97 -17.95 11.57 -59.37
CA HIS A 97 -19.04 11.26 -60.29
C HIS A 97 -19.04 12.33 -61.36
N GLY A 98 -17.95 12.35 -62.13
CA GLY A 98 -17.69 13.35 -63.14
C GLY A 98 -17.00 12.81 -64.39
N ARG A 99 -17.11 11.51 -64.73
CA ARG A 99 -16.85 11.06 -66.12
C ARG A 99 -17.35 9.65 -66.43
N ARG A 100 -18.56 9.53 -66.99
CA ARG A 100 -18.87 8.83 -68.25
C ARG A 100 -20.35 8.96 -68.59
#